data_AF-A0A3B1CBU0-F1
#
_entry.id   AF-A0A3B1CBU0-F1
#
_cell.length_a   1.000
_cell.length_b   1.000
_cell.length_c   1.000
_cell.angle_alpha   90.00
_cell.angle_beta   90.00
_cell.angle_gamma   90.00
#
_symmetry.space_group_name_H-M   'P 1'
#
loop_
_entity.id
_entity.type
_entity.pdbx_description
1 polymer ?
#
loop_
_entity_poly.entity_id
_entity_poly.type
_entity_poly.pdbx_seq_one_letter_code
_entity_poly.pdbx_strand_id
1 'polypeptide(L)'
;MGTSMKKNIITILLAVFLIGFGLNTKTLAQDRQKLAQTGMKFLGVSTDARVSSMGDAITSIFGNSTAMLYNPAGMADLQSDVDFS
;
A
#
# COMPACT_ATOMS: atom_id res chain seq x y z
N MET A 1 -32.34 -42.05 -30.77
CA MET A 1 -31.61 -41.87 -29.48
C MET A 1 -32.63 -41.69 -28.36
N GLY A 2 -32.82 -42.72 -27.52
CA GLY A 2 -33.89 -42.78 -26.52
C GLY A 2 -33.85 -41.65 -25.50
N THR A 3 -35.02 -41.18 -25.07
CA THR A 3 -35.20 -40.06 -24.13
C THR A 3 -34.40 -40.22 -22.83
N SER A 4 -34.22 -41.46 -22.33
CA SER A 4 -33.34 -41.74 -21.18
C SER A 4 -31.85 -41.42 -21.42
N MET A 5 -31.31 -41.64 -22.62
CA MET A 5 -29.90 -41.34 -22.89
C MET A 5 -29.63 -39.83 -22.91
N LYS A 6 -30.58 -39.04 -23.40
CA LYS A 6 -30.47 -37.57 -23.42
C LYS A 6 -30.46 -36.99 -22.00
N LYS A 7 -31.30 -37.53 -21.10
CA LYS A 7 -31.34 -37.13 -19.68
C LYS A 7 -30.02 -37.40 -18.97
N ASN A 8 -29.42 -38.58 -19.16
CA ASN A 8 -28.16 -38.95 -18.50
C ASN A 8 -26.98 -38.08 -19.00
N ILE A 9 -26.93 -37.77 -20.29
CA ILE A 9 -25.95 -36.84 -20.86
C ILE A 9 -26.11 -35.43 -20.27
N ILE A 10 -27.35 -34.95 -20.12
CA ILE A 10 -27.61 -33.64 -19.51
C ILE A 10 -27.19 -33.64 -18.04
N THR A 11 -27.44 -34.73 -17.29
CA THR A 11 -27.00 -34.85 -15.89
C THR A 11 -25.48 -34.82 -15.75
N ILE A 12 -24.75 -35.48 -16.66
CA ILE A 12 -23.28 -35.47 -16.66
C ILE A 12 -22.74 -34.07 -16.98
N LEU A 13 -23.30 -33.39 -17.98
CA LEU A 13 -22.90 -32.02 -18.32
C LEU A 13 -23.13 -31.04 -17.16
N LEU A 14 -24.25 -31.18 -16.45
CA LEU A 14 -24.58 -30.33 -15.31
C LEU A 14 -23.62 -30.58 -14.12
N ALA A 15 -23.24 -31.83 -13.89
CA ALA A 15 -22.26 -32.19 -12.86
C ALA A 15 -20.86 -31.63 -13.17
N VAL A 16 -20.41 -31.72 -14.42
CA VAL A 16 -19.11 -31.17 -14.85
C VAL A 16 -19.08 -29.66 -14.71
N PHE A 17 -20.18 -28.98 -15.05
CA PHE A 17 -20.31 -27.52 -14.89
C PHE A 17 -20.22 -27.10 -13.42
N LEU A 18 -20.92 -27.81 -12.52
CA LEU A 18 -20.89 -27.54 -11.08
C LEU A 18 -19.49 -27.76 -10.46
N ILE A 19 -18.80 -28.82 -10.86
CA ILE A 19 -17.43 -29.11 -10.39
C ILE A 19 -16.45 -28.06 -10.91
N GLY A 20 -16.55 -27.68 -12.19
CA GLY A 20 -15.71 -26.63 -12.79
C GLY A 20 -15.90 -25.27 -12.11
N PHE A 21 -17.14 -24.94 -11.71
CA PHE A 21 -17.42 -23.71 -10.98
C PHE A 21 -16.87 -23.76 -9.54
N GLY A 22 -17.04 -24.88 -8.83
CA GLY A 22 -16.62 -25.05 -7.43
C GLY A 22 -15.11 -25.06 -7.19
N LEU A 23 -14.28 -25.27 -8.21
CA LEU A 23 -12.81 -25.30 -8.09
C LEU A 23 -12.15 -23.90 -8.11
N ASN A 24 -12.91 -22.83 -8.39
CA ASN A 24 -12.39 -21.45 -8.43
C ASN A 24 -12.36 -20.78 -7.04
N THR A 25 -11.93 -21.48 -5.98
CA THR A 25 -11.90 -20.94 -4.61
C THR A 25 -10.71 -20.01 -4.33
N LYS A 26 -9.72 -19.95 -5.22
CA LYS A 26 -8.52 -19.14 -5.01
C LYS A 26 -8.69 -17.64 -5.30
N THR A 27 -9.79 -17.22 -5.92
CA THR A 27 -9.98 -15.81 -6.33
C THR A 27 -10.53 -14.90 -5.23
N LEU A 28 -10.99 -15.46 -4.10
CA LEU A 28 -11.61 -14.71 -2.99
C LEU A 28 -10.67 -14.52 -1.79
N ALA A 29 -9.47 -15.10 -1.84
CA ALA A 29 -8.43 -14.74 -0.88
C ALA A 29 -7.94 -13.34 -1.26
N GLN A 30 -8.45 -12.30 -0.60
CA GLN A 30 -7.85 -10.98 -0.67
C GLN A 30 -6.36 -11.16 -0.35
N ASP A 31 -5.50 -10.83 -1.31
CA ASP A 31 -4.07 -10.70 -1.07
C ASP A 31 -3.89 -9.76 0.12
N ARG A 32 -3.61 -10.32 1.29
CA ARG A 32 -3.26 -9.56 2.49
C ARG A 32 -1.85 -9.06 2.30
N GLN A 33 -1.69 -8.12 1.38
CA GLN A 33 -0.48 -7.37 1.21
C GLN A 33 -0.24 -6.62 2.51
N LYS A 34 0.74 -7.09 3.28
CA LYS A 34 1.16 -6.44 4.51
C LYS A 34 1.80 -5.11 4.12
N LEU A 35 0.99 -4.05 4.04
CA LEU A 35 1.51 -2.69 3.99
C LEU A 35 2.35 -2.50 5.26
N ALA A 36 3.59 -2.08 5.11
CA ALA A 36 4.50 -1.91 6.22
C ALA A 36 3.85 -1.06 7.33
N GLN A 37 3.55 -1.71 8.46
CA GLN A 37 2.99 -1.06 9.63
C GLN A 37 4.15 -0.45 10.41
N THR A 38 4.32 0.86 10.28
CA THR A 38 5.33 1.63 11.04
C THR A 38 4.66 2.21 12.29
N GLY A 39 5.33 2.13 13.44
CA GLY A 39 4.78 2.63 14.71
C GLY A 39 4.81 4.16 14.83
N MET A 40 5.72 4.83 14.11
CA MET A 40 5.91 6.28 14.15
C MET A 40 5.38 6.95 12.88
N LYS A 41 4.09 6.81 12.59
CA LYS A 41 3.48 7.41 11.38
C LYS A 41 3.55 8.93 11.34
N PHE A 42 3.63 9.58 12.51
CA PHE A 42 3.79 11.02 12.64
C PHE A 42 5.08 11.56 11.99
N LEU A 43 6.13 10.74 11.86
CA LEU A 43 7.37 11.13 11.17
C LEU A 43 7.20 11.32 9.66
N GLY A 44 6.12 10.78 9.09
CA GLY A 44 5.76 11.01 7.68
C GLY A 44 4.81 12.19 7.47
N VAL A 45 4.46 12.92 8.53
CA VAL A 45 3.63 14.12 8.44
C VAL A 45 4.54 15.34 8.43
N SER A 46 4.29 16.25 7.47
CA SER A 46 5.07 17.46 7.36
C SER A 46 4.87 18.38 8.57
N THR A 47 5.98 18.85 9.16
CA THR A 47 5.97 19.74 10.34
C THR A 47 6.20 21.21 10.00
N ASP A 48 6.53 21.50 8.74
CA ASP A 48 6.91 22.82 8.25
C ASP A 48 6.15 23.12 6.94
N ALA A 49 5.54 24.31 6.85
CA ALA A 49 4.72 24.71 5.70
C ALA A 49 5.52 24.79 4.39
N ARG A 50 6.78 25.21 4.45
CA ARG A 50 7.68 25.26 3.30
C ARG A 50 7.99 23.84 2.83
N VAL A 51 8.25 22.93 3.76
CA VAL A 51 8.56 21.54 3.44
C VAL A 51 7.36 20.81 2.84
N SER A 52 6.16 21.05 3.39
CA SER A 52 4.90 20.52 2.87
C SER A 52 4.64 21.02 1.43
N SER A 53 4.91 22.31 1.17
CA SER A 53 4.77 22.89 -0.18
C SER A 53 5.72 22.28 -1.20
N MET A 54 6.86 21.74 -0.75
CA MET A 54 7.86 21.05 -1.58
C MET A 54 7.60 19.54 -1.70
N GLY A 55 6.47 19.04 -1.19
CA GLY A 55 6.12 17.62 -1.22
C GLY A 55 7.06 16.77 -0.36
N ASP A 56 7.55 17.31 0.77
CA ASP A 56 8.46 16.67 1.70
C ASP A 56 9.83 16.25 1.11
N ALA A 57 10.16 16.72 -0.10
CA ALA A 57 11.39 16.40 -0.83
C ALA A 57 12.53 17.37 -0.50
N ILE A 58 12.98 17.43 0.75
CA ILE A 58 13.95 18.45 1.22
C ILE A 58 15.31 17.91 1.68
N THR A 59 15.72 16.72 1.23
CA THR A 59 16.98 16.09 1.68
C THR A 59 18.23 16.93 1.37
N SER A 60 18.22 17.75 0.33
CA SER A 60 19.35 18.62 -0.05
C SER A 60 19.28 20.03 0.54
N ILE A 61 18.26 20.35 1.34
CA ILE A 61 18.12 21.68 1.95
C ILE A 61 18.83 21.65 3.31
N PHE A 62 19.62 22.70 3.56
CA PHE A 62 20.42 22.87 4.76
C PHE A 62 19.92 24.08 5.57
N GLY A 63 20.21 24.09 6.88
CA GLY A 63 20.13 25.31 7.70
C GLY A 63 18.81 25.61 8.40
N ASN A 64 17.92 24.64 8.62
CA ASN A 64 16.71 24.82 9.46
C ASN A 64 16.62 23.80 10.59
N SER A 65 15.85 24.13 11.64
CA SER A 65 15.65 23.22 12.78
C SER A 65 14.93 21.92 12.37
N THR A 66 14.12 21.97 11.31
CA THR A 66 13.39 20.83 10.74
C THR A 66 14.33 19.76 10.17
N ALA A 67 15.61 20.07 9.91
CA ALA A 67 16.63 19.12 9.46
C ALA A 67 16.73 17.86 10.34
N MET A 68 16.42 17.96 11.64
CA MET A 68 16.35 16.79 12.55
C MET A 68 15.45 15.66 12.03
N LEU A 69 14.37 16.00 11.33
CA LEU A 69 13.36 15.05 10.86
C LEU A 69 13.54 14.63 9.39
N TYR A 70 14.29 15.41 8.60
CA TYR A 70 14.45 15.19 7.15
C TYR A 70 15.88 14.89 6.70
N ASN A 71 16.89 15.57 7.27
CA ASN A 71 18.31 15.35 6.99
C ASN A 71 19.20 15.81 8.16
N PRO A 72 19.50 14.94 9.15
CA PRO A 72 20.27 15.33 10.32
C PRO A 72 21.72 15.73 10.00
N ALA A 73 22.27 15.34 8.86
CA ALA A 73 23.60 15.81 8.44
C ALA A 73 23.60 17.34 8.19
N GLY A 74 22.46 17.90 7.78
CA GLY A 74 22.32 19.34 7.58
C GLY A 74 22.27 20.16 8.86
N MET A 75 22.17 19.51 10.03
CA MET A 75 22.28 20.21 11.32
C MET A 75 23.68 20.75 11.59
N ALA A 76 24.71 20.18 10.96
CA ALA A 76 26.08 20.66 11.10
C ALA A 76 26.29 22.08 10.55
N ASP A 77 25.37 22.54 9.70
CA ASP A 77 25.39 23.87 9.05
C ASP A 77 24.38 24.85 9.69
N LEU A 78 23.83 24.51 10.87
CA LEU A 78 22.95 25.42 11.59
C LEU A 78 23.75 26.58 12.18
N GLN A 79 23.36 27.80 11.80
CA GLN A 79 24.00 29.03 12.27
C GLN A 79 23.38 29.58 13.58
N SER A 80 22.18 29.10 13.93
CA SER A 80 21.40 29.55 15.09
C SER A 80 20.73 28.35 15.75
N ASP A 81 20.64 28.37 17.07
CA ASP A 81 19.95 27.34 17.87
C ASP A 81 18.42 27.47 17.80
N VAL A 82 17.92 28.63 17.34
CA VAL A 82 16.49 28.94 17.25
C VAL A 82 16.16 29.40 15.84
N ASP A 83 15.10 28.84 15.29
CA ASP A 83 14.54 29.17 13.97
C ASP A 83 13.08 29.62 14.14
N PHE A 84 12.68 30.64 13.37
CA PHE A 84 11.32 31.16 13.36
C PHE A 84 10.69 30.85 12.01
N SER A 85 9.94 29.74 11.98
CA SER A 85 9.25 29.19 10.80
C SER A 85 8.04 30.02 10.37
#